data_AF-A0AAE9GX32-F1
#
_entry.id   AF-A0AAE9GX32-F1
#
_cell.length_a   1.000
_cell.length_b   1.000
_cell.length_c   1.000
_cell.angle_alpha   90.00
_cell.angle_beta   90.00
_cell.angle_gamma   90.00
#
_symmetry.space_group_name_H-M   'P 1'
#
loop_
_entity.id
_entity.type
_entity.pdbx_description
1 polymer ?
#
loop_
_entity_poly.entity_id
_entity_poly.type
_entity_poly.pdbx_seq_one_letter_code
_entity_poly.pdbx_strand_id
1 'polypeptide(L)'
;MANPEESAQAQEFRAPAEGMSGLYVYRDSTLGGALKKDIWVDGNCLGESAPHVFFFTQIPSGEHEISTESEFSPNKLLLTTEAGQNYFIRQYIKLGAFVGGANLEQVSEQQGKEAVAKLKMATNGNCSK
;
A
#
# COMPACT_ATOMS: atom_id res chain seq x y z
N MET A 1 9.09 2.21 -10.83
CA MET A 1 7.77 2.81 -11.14
C MET A 1 7.16 1.97 -12.23
N ALA A 2 5.88 1.66 -12.10
CA ALA A 2 5.12 1.01 -13.17
C ALA A 2 5.03 1.95 -14.38
N ASN A 3 4.68 1.40 -15.54
CA ASN A 3 4.51 2.22 -16.72
C ASN A 3 3.23 3.09 -16.60
N PRO A 4 3.09 4.19 -17.38
CA PRO A 4 1.93 5.07 -17.27
C PRO A 4 0.59 4.41 -17.57
N GLU A 5 0.56 3.41 -18.45
CA GLU A 5 -0.67 2.69 -18.82
C GLU A 5 -1.17 1.81 -17.67
N GLU A 6 -0.26 1.08 -17.01
CA GLU A 6 -0.56 0.29 -15.81
C GLU A 6 -1.07 1.17 -14.67
N SER A 7 -0.43 2.32 -14.45
CA SER A 7 -0.86 3.28 -13.45
C SER A 7 -2.27 3.80 -13.74
N ALA A 8 -2.55 4.18 -15.00
CA ALA A 8 -3.86 4.69 -15.41
C ALA A 8 -4.95 3.62 -15.24
N GLN A 9 -4.69 2.38 -15.65
CA GLN A 9 -5.64 1.27 -15.50
C GLN A 9 -5.96 0.99 -14.02
N ALA A 10 -4.96 1.00 -13.14
CA ALA A 10 -5.18 0.83 -11.70
C ALA A 10 -5.99 2.01 -11.10
N GLN A 11 -5.79 3.23 -11.61
CA GLN A 11 -6.51 4.43 -11.16
C GLN A 11 -7.95 4.53 -11.69
N GLU A 12 -8.38 3.61 -12.55
CA GLU A 12 -9.81 3.48 -12.89
C GLU A 12 -10.62 2.79 -11.79
N PHE A 13 -9.93 2.18 -10.80
CA PHE A 13 -10.55 1.49 -9.66
C PHE A 13 -11.64 0.50 -10.06
N ARG A 14 -11.40 -0.23 -11.17
CA ARG A 14 -12.31 -1.27 -11.65
C ARG A 14 -12.54 -2.32 -10.57
N ALA A 15 -13.69 -3.00 -10.67
CA ALA A 15 -13.94 -4.17 -9.84
C ALA A 15 -12.83 -5.22 -10.06
N PRO A 16 -12.32 -5.84 -8.97
CA PRO A 16 -11.37 -6.96 -9.05
C PRO A 16 -11.95 -8.16 -9.79
N ALA A 17 -11.08 -9.13 -10.10
CA ALA A 17 -11.51 -10.41 -10.64
C ALA A 17 -12.44 -11.16 -9.65
N GLU A 18 -13.22 -12.10 -10.17
CA GLU A 18 -14.15 -12.90 -9.36
C GLU A 18 -13.41 -13.61 -8.21
N GLY A 19 -13.97 -13.50 -7.00
CA GLY A 19 -13.36 -14.04 -5.77
C GLY A 19 -12.17 -13.25 -5.21
N MET A 20 -11.81 -12.13 -5.85
CA MET A 20 -10.69 -11.28 -5.44
C MET A 20 -11.17 -9.94 -4.87
N SER A 21 -10.28 -9.32 -4.11
CA SER A 21 -10.37 -7.96 -3.58
C SER A 21 -9.20 -7.16 -4.11
N GLY A 22 -9.41 -5.89 -4.44
CA GLY A 22 -8.33 -5.00 -4.86
C GLY A 22 -7.70 -4.37 -3.64
N LEU A 23 -6.37 -4.39 -3.55
CA LEU A 23 -5.63 -3.78 -2.45
C LEU A 23 -4.73 -2.67 -3.01
N TYR A 24 -4.97 -1.47 -2.52
CA TYR A 24 -4.15 -0.29 -2.77
C TYR A 24 -3.40 0.05 -1.49
N VAL A 25 -2.07 0.04 -1.53
CA VAL A 25 -1.25 0.53 -0.40
C VAL A 25 -0.47 1.75 -0.87
N TYR A 26 -0.59 2.88 -0.18
CA TYR A 26 -0.07 4.15 -0.69
C TYR A 26 0.57 5.02 0.39
N ARG A 27 1.47 5.90 -0.05
CA ARG A 27 2.07 6.95 0.77
C ARG A 27 1.92 8.28 0.07
N ASP A 28 1.11 9.15 0.65
CA ASP A 28 0.75 10.46 0.08
C ASP A 28 1.57 11.63 0.65
N SER A 29 2.51 11.36 1.55
CA SER A 29 3.26 12.38 2.29
C SER A 29 4.74 12.49 1.87
N THR A 30 5.26 13.72 1.90
CA THR A 30 6.69 14.05 1.78
C THR A 30 7.51 13.78 3.04
N LEU A 31 6.85 13.61 4.21
CA LEU A 31 7.53 13.40 5.48
C LEU A 31 8.41 12.15 5.40
N GLY A 32 9.66 12.26 5.82
CA GLY A 32 10.65 11.17 5.70
C GLY A 32 11.06 10.93 4.25
N GLY A 33 11.25 11.98 3.45
CA GLY A 33 11.44 11.88 1.99
C GLY A 33 12.59 11.00 1.51
N ALA A 34 13.64 10.86 2.31
CA ALA A 34 14.77 9.95 2.03
C ALA A 34 14.52 8.51 2.53
N LEU A 35 13.47 8.29 3.32
CA LEU A 35 13.12 6.99 3.86
C LEU A 35 12.28 6.22 2.86
N LYS A 36 12.74 5.01 2.63
CA LYS A 36 11.99 3.97 1.97
C LYS A 36 11.56 2.92 2.98
N LYS A 37 10.40 2.29 2.74
CA LYS A 37 9.81 1.37 3.69
C LYS A 37 9.18 0.19 2.99
N ASP A 38 9.68 -1.00 3.30
CA ASP A 38 9.14 -2.23 2.77
C ASP A 38 7.72 -2.47 3.26
N ILE A 39 6.89 -2.98 2.36
CA ILE A 39 5.51 -3.34 2.60
C ILE A 39 5.34 -4.81 2.22
N TRP A 40 4.63 -5.57 3.05
CA TRP A 40 4.29 -6.95 2.80
C TRP A 40 2.80 -7.20 2.95
N VAL A 41 2.31 -8.19 2.20
CA VAL A 41 0.95 -8.73 2.24
C VAL A 41 1.06 -10.22 2.52
N ASP A 42 0.55 -10.66 3.67
CA ASP A 42 0.66 -12.04 4.15
C ASP A 42 2.11 -12.56 4.16
N GLY A 43 3.04 -11.68 4.56
CA GLY A 43 4.48 -11.95 4.56
C GLY A 43 5.15 -11.94 3.18
N ASN A 44 4.39 -11.81 2.09
CA ASN A 44 4.94 -11.68 0.73
C ASN A 44 5.26 -10.22 0.44
N CYS A 45 6.42 -9.97 -0.18
CA CYS A 45 6.84 -8.62 -0.52
C CYS A 45 5.90 -7.97 -1.54
N LEU A 46 5.29 -6.84 -1.15
CA LEU A 46 4.59 -5.95 -2.07
C LEU A 46 5.56 -4.98 -2.73
N GLY A 47 6.51 -4.43 -1.96
CA GLY A 47 7.58 -3.59 -2.47
C GLY A 47 8.06 -2.53 -1.48
N GLU A 48 9.10 -1.81 -1.88
CA GLU A 48 9.72 -0.74 -1.11
C GLU A 48 9.04 0.61 -1.41
N SER A 49 8.34 1.17 -0.41
CA SER A 49 7.59 2.43 -0.56
C SER A 49 8.48 3.66 -0.63
N ALA A 50 7.98 4.71 -1.30
CA ALA A 50 8.61 6.02 -1.40
C ALA A 50 7.54 7.14 -1.24
N PRO A 51 7.93 8.42 -1.11
CA PRO A 51 6.95 9.51 -1.13
C PRO A 51 6.14 9.56 -2.43
N HIS A 52 4.85 9.83 -2.32
CA HIS A 52 3.91 10.05 -3.42
C HIS A 52 3.74 8.87 -4.39
N VAL A 53 3.79 7.64 -3.86
CA VAL A 53 3.55 6.42 -4.65
C VAL A 53 2.42 5.59 -4.08
N PHE A 54 1.87 4.73 -4.93
CA PHE A 54 0.97 3.66 -4.52
C PHE A 54 1.37 2.33 -5.15
N PHE A 55 0.99 1.23 -4.51
CA PHE A 55 1.04 -0.12 -5.04
C PHE A 55 -0.38 -0.61 -5.26
N PHE A 56 -0.56 -1.47 -6.25
CA PHE A 56 -1.83 -2.15 -6.49
C PHE A 56 -1.58 -3.64 -6.69
N THR A 57 -2.37 -4.46 -6.01
CA THR A 57 -2.43 -5.91 -6.21
C THR A 57 -3.85 -6.41 -5.97
N GLN A 58 -4.19 -7.56 -6.53
CA GLN A 58 -5.40 -8.27 -6.14
C GLN A 58 -5.04 -9.39 -5.16
N ILE A 59 -5.85 -9.56 -4.14
CA ILE A 59 -5.75 -10.61 -3.13
C ILE A 59 -7.07 -11.38 -3.06
N PRO A 60 -7.08 -12.66 -2.62
CA PRO A 60 -8.33 -13.36 -2.36
C PRO A 60 -9.25 -12.58 -1.41
N SER A 61 -10.56 -12.80 -1.44
CA SER A 61 -11.43 -12.30 -0.37
C SER A 61 -11.16 -13.07 0.94
N GLY A 62 -11.12 -12.38 2.07
CA GLY A 62 -10.85 -12.99 3.37
C GLY A 62 -9.99 -12.12 4.30
N GLU A 63 -9.37 -12.76 5.28
CA GLU A 63 -8.46 -12.11 6.24
C GLU A 63 -7.03 -12.07 5.70
N HIS A 64 -6.40 -10.89 5.78
CA HIS A 64 -5.04 -10.64 5.34
C HIS A 64 -4.28 -9.81 6.38
N GLU A 65 -2.97 -10.01 6.43
CA GLU A 65 -2.05 -9.18 7.20
C GLU A 65 -1.27 -8.27 6.27
N ILE A 66 -1.45 -6.95 6.42
CA ILE A 66 -0.61 -5.96 5.76
C ILE A 66 0.43 -5.48 6.76
N SER A 67 1.71 -5.48 6.39
CA SER A 67 2.76 -5.02 7.29
C SER A 67 3.72 -4.05 6.60
N THR A 68 4.35 -3.19 7.39
CA THR A 68 5.34 -2.22 6.92
C THR A 68 6.56 -2.22 7.83
N GLU A 69 7.73 -2.00 7.24
CA GLU A 69 8.99 -1.87 7.98
C GLU A 69 8.88 -0.70 8.98
N SER A 70 9.46 -0.85 10.18
CA SER A 70 9.52 0.20 11.20
C SER A 70 10.78 0.04 12.07
N GLU A 71 10.98 0.91 13.05
CA GLU A 71 12.26 1.02 13.79
C GLU A 71 12.71 -0.26 14.51
N PHE A 72 11.78 -1.00 15.11
CA PHE A 72 12.09 -2.15 15.96
C PHE A 72 11.51 -3.45 15.42
N SER A 73 10.27 -3.40 14.94
CA SER A 73 9.56 -4.52 14.33
C SER A 73 8.58 -4.01 13.28
N PRO A 74 8.21 -4.84 12.30
CA PRO A 74 7.17 -4.48 11.35
C PRO A 74 5.87 -4.12 12.07
N ASN A 75 5.26 -2.99 11.69
CA ASN A 75 3.91 -2.68 12.12
C ASN A 75 2.92 -3.42 11.23
N LYS A 76 1.87 -3.97 11.84
CA LYS A 76 0.91 -4.87 11.20
C LYS A 76 -0.50 -4.31 11.28
N LEU A 77 -1.28 -4.53 10.24
CA LEU A 77 -2.69 -4.20 10.13
C LEU A 77 -3.43 -5.45 9.62
N LEU A 78 -4.40 -5.93 10.38
CA LEU A 78 -5.30 -6.99 9.92
C LEU A 78 -6.42 -6.35 9.08
N LEU A 79 -6.66 -6.92 7.91
CA LEU A 79 -7.65 -6.46 6.95
C LEU A 79 -8.57 -7.63 6.59
N THR A 80 -9.88 -7.44 6.76
CA THR A 80 -10.89 -8.36 6.25
C THR A 80 -11.47 -7.78 4.97
N THR A 81 -11.45 -8.56 3.89
CA THR A 81 -11.90 -8.13 2.57
C THR A 81 -13.04 -8.98 2.02
N GLU A 82 -13.89 -8.36 1.21
CA GLU A 82 -14.98 -9.02 0.50
C GLU A 82 -14.74 -8.98 -1.01
N ALA A 83 -15.15 -10.06 -1.69
CA ALA A 83 -14.95 -10.19 -3.13
C ALA A 83 -15.63 -9.05 -3.90
N GLY A 84 -14.92 -8.52 -4.90
CA GLY A 84 -15.40 -7.42 -5.74
C GLY A 84 -15.19 -6.02 -5.16
N GLN A 85 -14.65 -5.89 -3.94
CA GLN A 85 -14.38 -4.59 -3.31
C GLN A 85 -12.91 -4.16 -3.40
N ASN A 86 -12.70 -2.84 -3.38
CA ASN A 86 -11.37 -2.22 -3.36
C ASN A 86 -11.08 -1.62 -1.97
N TYR A 87 -9.93 -1.97 -1.41
CA TYR A 87 -9.47 -1.55 -0.08
C TYR A 87 -8.23 -0.68 -0.19
N PHE A 88 -8.15 0.32 0.69
CA PHE A 88 -7.13 1.36 0.63
C PHE A 88 -6.44 1.46 1.98
N ILE A 89 -5.13 1.21 1.97
CA ILE A 89 -4.27 1.26 3.14
C ILE A 89 -3.28 2.41 2.95
N ARG A 90 -3.34 3.37 3.85
CA ARG A 90 -2.39 4.46 3.90
C ARG A 90 -1.21 4.08 4.77
N GLN A 91 -0.01 4.11 4.19
CA GLN A 91 1.24 4.08 4.92
C GLN A 91 1.67 5.51 5.25
N TYR A 92 1.99 5.76 6.51
CA TYR A 92 2.51 7.05 6.97
C TYR A 92 3.79 6.87 7.78
N ILE A 93 4.69 7.84 7.66
CA ILE A 93 5.93 7.88 8.45
C ILE A 93 5.59 8.33 9.86
N LYS A 94 6.10 7.58 10.84
CA LYS A 94 6.12 7.97 12.24
C LYS A 94 7.49 8.54 12.57
N LEU A 95 7.50 9.72 13.18
CA LEU A 95 8.74 10.28 13.72
C LEU A 95 9.17 9.42 14.90
N GLY A 96 10.32 8.78 14.72
CA GLY A 96 10.92 7.89 15.69
C GLY A 96 11.89 8.56 16.62
N ALA A 97 12.37 7.80 17.60
CA ALA A 97 13.40 8.27 18.53
C ALA A 97 14.79 8.27 17.86
N PHE A 98 15.03 7.38 16.89
CA PHE A 98 16.35 7.21 16.25
C PHE A 98 16.28 7.15 14.72
N VAL A 99 15.30 6.44 14.16
CA VAL A 99 15.07 6.38 12.70
C VAL A 99 13.58 6.60 12.41
N GLY A 100 13.21 7.13 11.24
CA GLY A 100 11.78 7.27 10.92
C GLY A 100 11.15 5.89 10.73
N GLY A 101 10.21 5.52 11.60
CA GLY A 101 9.37 4.34 11.45
C GLY A 101 8.23 4.58 10.46
N ALA A 102 7.42 3.56 10.22
CA ALA A 102 6.19 3.69 9.45
C ALA A 102 5.06 2.89 10.09
N ASN A 103 3.82 3.28 9.82
CA ASN A 103 2.65 2.54 10.22
C ASN A 103 1.58 2.57 9.12
N LEU A 104 0.57 1.72 9.28
CA LEU A 104 -0.52 1.54 8.33
C LEU A 104 -1.85 1.93 8.97
N GLU A 105 -2.77 2.43 8.16
CA GLU A 105 -4.17 2.65 8.52
C GLU A 105 -5.06 2.31 7.32
N GLN A 106 -6.19 1.64 7.58
CA GLN A 106 -7.24 1.50 6.57
C GLN A 106 -8.02 2.81 6.49
N VAL A 107 -8.23 3.29 5.26
CA VAL A 107 -9.05 4.48 4.99
C VAL A 107 -10.32 4.09 4.25
N SER A 108 -11.27 5.03 4.14
CA SER A 108 -12.47 4.80 3.33
C SER A 108 -12.12 4.72 1.84
N GLU A 109 -12.97 4.04 1.07
CA GLU A 109 -12.82 3.95 -0.39
C GLU A 109 -12.75 5.34 -1.04
N GLN A 110 -13.59 6.28 -0.60
CA GLN A 110 -13.59 7.64 -1.12
C GLN A 110 -12.24 8.33 -0.88
N GLN A 111 -11.75 8.32 0.37
CA GLN A 111 -10.47 8.94 0.72
C GLN A 111 -9.29 8.30 -0.02
N GLY A 112 -9.30 6.97 -0.11
CA GLY A 112 -8.29 6.20 -0.82
C GLY A 112 -8.23 6.52 -2.31
N LYS A 113 -9.38 6.55 -3.00
CA LYS A 113 -9.47 6.92 -4.42
C LYS A 113 -8.96 8.33 -4.67
N GLU A 114 -9.40 9.31 -3.87
CA GLU A 114 -8.98 10.71 -3.98
C GLU A 114 -7.47 10.89 -3.80
N ALA A 115 -6.87 10.13 -2.88
CA ALA A 115 -5.42 10.12 -2.68
C ALA A 115 -4.72 9.46 -3.88
N VAL A 116 -5.04 8.19 -4.19
CA VAL A 116 -4.37 7.38 -5.22
C VAL A 116 -4.44 8.02 -6.61
N ALA A 117 -5.53 8.72 -6.95
CA ALA A 117 -5.66 9.44 -8.22
C ALA A 117 -4.56 10.51 -8.46
N LYS A 118 -3.89 10.96 -7.41
CA LYS A 118 -2.81 11.97 -7.47
C LYS A 118 -1.40 11.36 -7.41
N LEU A 119 -1.30 10.04 -7.24
CA LEU A 119 -0.05 9.33 -6.99
C LEU A 119 0.43 8.60 -8.25
N LYS A 120 1.69 8.14 -8.22
CA LYS A 120 2.27 7.29 -9.27
C LYS A 120 2.34 5.86 -8.80
N MET A 121 2.00 4.92 -9.67
CA MET A 121 2.11 3.50 -9.35
C MET A 121 3.59 3.07 -9.27
N ALA A 122 3.98 2.51 -8.14
CA ALA A 122 5.26 1.85 -7.95
C ALA A 122 5.22 0.44 -8.55
N THR A 123 6.40 -0.10 -8.86
CA THR A 123 6.52 -1.47 -9.34
C THR A 123 6.45 -2.40 -8.14
N ASN A 124 5.61 -3.44 -8.19
CA ASN A 124 5.57 -4.44 -7.13
C ASN A 124 6.89 -5.25 -7.09
N GLY A 125 7.23 -5.76 -5.91
CA GLY A 125 8.47 -6.50 -5.66
C GLY A 125 9.65 -5.60 -5.26
N ASN A 126 10.74 -6.25 -4.82
CA ASN A 126 11.92 -5.63 -4.19
C ASN A 126 11.64 -5.06 -2.80
N CYS A 127 11.65 -5.95 -1.80
CA CYS A 127 11.82 -5.57 -0.41
C CYS A 127 13.28 -5.87 -0.04
N SER A 128 13.82 -5.12 0.90
CA SER A 128 15.16 -5.34 1.45
C SER A 128 15.23 -6.78 1.97
N LYS A 129 16.23 -7.56 1.50
CA LYS A 129 16.53 -8.88 2.03
C LYS A 129 17.43 -8.79 3.25
#